data_AF-A0A9E0UQQ1-F1
#
_entry.id   AF-A0A9E0UQQ1-F1
#
_cell.length_a   1.000
_cell.length_b   1.000
_cell.length_c   1.000
_cell.angle_alpha   90.00
_cell.angle_beta   90.00
_cell.angle_gamma   90.00
#
_symmetry.space_group_name_H-M   'P 1'
#
loop_
_entity.id
_entity.type
_entity.pdbx_description
1 polymer ?
#
loop_
_entity_poly.entity_id
_entity_poly.type
_entity_poly.pdbx_seq_one_letter_code
_entity_poly.pdbx_strand_id
1 'polypeptide(L)'
;MTKNPKKIFKPNRGQAKTMMVWALLILTVMLLKFFSDANLVPEQNFNIKELMNAATSDSLTKISIKSDPTAGQDWYTVKGSIKNPVFGKPDAPKDAPRELPFVFNGKISEERYKVLTAQTAPWTVEETPAG
;
A
#
# COMPACT_ATOMS: atom_id res chain seq x y z
N MET A 1 -8.41 -58.38 17.88
CA MET A 1 -8.03 -56.97 17.62
C MET A 1 -7.20 -56.93 16.33
N THR A 2 -7.85 -56.77 15.18
CA THR A 2 -7.20 -56.84 13.85
C THR A 2 -6.68 -55.46 13.43
N LYS A 3 -5.37 -55.34 13.21
CA LYS A 3 -4.72 -54.09 12.79
C LYS A 3 -4.91 -53.91 11.28
N ASN A 4 -5.61 -52.84 10.88
CA ASN A 4 -5.73 -52.44 9.48
C ASN A 4 -4.40 -51.85 8.97
N PRO A 5 -3.87 -52.30 7.81
CA PRO A 5 -2.65 -51.73 7.26
C PRO A 5 -2.92 -50.34 6.67
N LYS A 6 -2.13 -49.34 7.09
CA LYS A 6 -2.16 -47.98 6.51
C LYS A 6 -1.74 -48.08 5.04
N LYS A 7 -2.67 -47.87 4.11
CA LYS A 7 -2.37 -47.77 2.68
C LYS A 7 -1.52 -46.51 2.44
N ILE A 8 -0.27 -46.69 2.05
CA ILE A 8 0.62 -45.59 1.66
C ILE A 8 0.20 -45.11 0.28
N PHE A 9 -0.28 -43.87 0.19
CA PHE A 9 -0.70 -43.25 -1.06
C PHE A 9 0.52 -43.08 -1.97
N LYS A 10 0.62 -43.91 -3.01
CA LYS A 10 1.59 -43.75 -4.09
C LYS A 10 0.90 -42.97 -5.21
N PRO A 11 1.26 -41.71 -5.47
CA PRO A 11 0.64 -40.95 -6.55
C PRO A 11 0.99 -41.60 -7.89
N ASN A 12 -0.03 -41.88 -8.71
CA ASN A 12 0.19 -42.39 -10.06
C ASN A 12 0.94 -41.33 -10.89
N ARG A 13 1.84 -41.74 -11.80
CA ARG A 13 2.70 -40.82 -12.58
C ARG A 13 1.94 -39.69 -13.30
N GLY A 14 0.68 -39.91 -13.69
CA GLY A 14 -0.20 -38.88 -14.25
C GLY A 14 -0.67 -37.85 -13.20
N GLN A 15 -0.99 -38.29 -11.99
CA GLN A 15 -1.35 -37.40 -10.87
C GLN A 15 -0.16 -36.56 -10.42
N ALA A 16 1.06 -37.12 -10.44
CA ALA A 16 2.28 -36.38 -10.12
C ALA A 16 2.52 -35.22 -11.09
N LYS A 17 2.28 -35.41 -12.39
CA LYS A 17 2.38 -34.33 -13.40
C LYS A 17 1.34 -33.24 -13.16
N THR A 18 0.09 -33.61 -12.90
CA THR A 18 -0.97 -32.65 -12.59
C THR A 18 -0.68 -31.88 -11.29
N MET A 19 -0.20 -32.56 -10.24
CA MET A 19 0.21 -31.92 -8.99
C MET A 19 1.39 -30.96 -9.19
N MET A 20 2.33 -31.28 -10.09
CA MET A 20 3.45 -30.39 -10.41
C MET A 20 2.98 -29.11 -11.10
N VAL A 21 2.00 -29.19 -12.01
CA VAL A 21 1.39 -28.01 -12.65
C VAL A 21 0.69 -27.13 -11.62
N TRP A 22 -0.10 -27.71 -10.71
CA TRP A 22 -0.75 -26.97 -9.62
C TRP A 22 0.25 -26.34 -8.66
N ALA A 23 1.31 -27.06 -8.30
CA ALA A 23 2.37 -26.53 -7.44
C ALA A 23 3.09 -25.33 -8.08
N LEU A 24 3.38 -25.40 -9.39
CA LEU A 24 3.97 -24.29 -10.13
C LEU A 24 3.04 -23.06 -10.15
N LEU A 25 1.73 -23.28 -10.34
CA LEU A 25 0.73 -22.22 -10.34
C LEU A 25 0.65 -21.52 -8.97
N ILE A 26 0.59 -22.30 -7.89
CA ILE A 26 0.55 -21.76 -6.52
C ILE A 26 1.86 -21.02 -6.19
N LEU A 27 3.01 -21.60 -6.55
CA LEU A 27 4.32 -20.97 -6.36
C LEU A 27 4.38 -19.61 -7.08
N THR A 28 3.88 -19.55 -8.31
CA THR A 28 3.85 -18.32 -9.11
C THR A 28 3.01 -17.24 -8.43
N VAL A 29 1.82 -17.59 -7.93
CA VAL A 29 0.94 -16.64 -7.21
C VAL A 29 1.57 -16.20 -5.89
N MET A 30 2.22 -17.09 -5.15
CA MET A 30 2.91 -16.75 -3.90
C MET A 30 4.11 -15.82 -4.12
N LEU A 31 4.91 -16.08 -5.15
CA LEU A 31 6.02 -15.20 -5.52
C LEU A 31 5.49 -13.81 -5.90
N LEU A 32 4.45 -13.74 -6.74
CA LEU A 32 3.84 -12.46 -7.10
C LEU A 32 3.35 -11.68 -5.88
N LYS A 33 2.70 -12.36 -4.93
CA LYS A 33 2.25 -11.77 -3.66
C LYS A 33 3.42 -11.25 -2.82
N PHE A 34 4.47 -12.05 -2.66
CA PHE A 34 5.64 -11.67 -1.88
C PHE A 34 6.37 -10.46 -2.48
N PHE A 35 6.53 -10.40 -3.81
CA PHE A 35 7.10 -9.22 -4.49
C PHE A 35 6.18 -7.99 -4.44
N SER A 36 4.85 -8.19 -4.38
CA SER A 36 3.90 -7.09 -4.20
C SER A 36 4.00 -6.51 -2.78
N ASP A 37 4.14 -7.36 -1.77
CA ASP A 37 4.17 -6.95 -0.37
C ASP A 37 5.55 -6.41 0.06
N ALA A 38 6.64 -6.83 -0.58
CA ALA A 38 8.00 -6.34 -0.28
C ALA A 38 8.22 -4.84 -0.58
N ASN A 39 7.31 -4.21 -1.32
CA ASN A 39 7.31 -2.76 -1.57
C ASN A 39 6.29 -2.00 -0.73
N LEU A 40 5.55 -2.68 0.16
CA LEU A 40 4.61 -2.04 1.07
C LEU A 40 5.37 -1.56 2.29
N VAL A 41 6.02 -0.41 2.16
CA VAL A 41 6.23 0.43 3.36
C VAL A 41 4.83 0.59 3.98
N PRO A 42 4.64 0.36 5.30
CA PRO A 42 3.32 0.44 5.92
C PRO A 42 2.72 1.83 5.67
N GLU A 43 1.87 1.92 4.65
CA GLU A 43 1.19 3.14 4.24
C GLU A 43 0.11 3.42 5.29
N GLN A 44 0.23 4.53 5.99
CA GLN A 44 -0.78 4.95 6.95
C GLN A 44 -2.00 5.45 6.18
N ASN A 45 -3.15 4.80 6.38
CA ASN A 45 -4.40 5.29 5.81
C ASN A 45 -4.81 6.58 6.51
N PHE A 46 -4.73 7.70 5.80
CA PHE A 46 -5.15 9.01 6.31
C PHE A 46 -6.61 9.26 6.01
N ASN A 47 -7.30 9.90 6.95
CA ASN A 47 -8.61 10.51 6.69
C ASN A 47 -8.44 11.92 6.11
N ILE A 48 -9.46 12.46 5.44
CA ILE A 48 -9.43 13.81 4.84
C ILE A 48 -9.09 14.89 5.88
N LYS A 49 -9.54 14.70 7.13
CA LYS A 49 -9.22 15.62 8.24
C LYS A 49 -7.75 15.59 8.61
N GLU A 50 -7.15 14.40 8.62
CA GLU A 50 -5.73 14.20 8.93
C GLU A 50 -4.85 14.73 7.80
N LEU A 51 -5.25 14.49 6.54
CA LEU A 51 -4.58 15.06 5.36
C LEU A 51 -4.54 16.59 5.41
N MET A 52 -5.68 17.24 5.68
CA MET A 52 -5.73 18.69 5.78
C MET A 52 -4.97 19.23 7.00
N ASN A 53 -4.98 18.50 8.11
CA ASN A 53 -4.19 18.87 9.29
C ASN A 53 -2.68 18.74 9.01
N ALA A 54 -2.27 17.71 8.25
CA ALA A 54 -0.88 17.54 7.83
C ALA A 54 -0.44 18.65 6.86
N ALA A 55 -1.33 19.07 5.96
CA ALA A 55 -1.14 20.21 5.07
C ALA A 55 -1.03 21.54 5.83
N THR A 56 -1.81 21.70 6.89
CA THR A 56 -1.79 22.94 7.69
C THR A 56 -0.58 22.99 8.64
N SER A 57 -0.11 21.83 9.11
CA SER A 57 0.98 21.71 10.10
C SER A 57 2.38 21.61 9.49
N ASP A 58 2.54 21.82 8.18
CA ASP A 58 3.83 21.72 7.46
C ASP A 58 4.57 20.38 7.68
N SER A 59 3.78 19.33 7.91
CA SER A 59 4.30 17.97 8.11
C SER A 59 4.34 17.17 6.81
N LEU A 60 3.64 17.62 5.77
CA LEU A 60 3.71 17.04 4.42
C LEU A 60 5.06 17.35 3.76
N THR A 61 5.68 16.34 3.15
CA THR A 61 6.93 16.50 2.41
C THR A 61 6.69 16.35 0.91
N LYS A 62 5.96 15.30 0.52
CA LYS A 62 5.58 15.03 -0.87
C LYS A 62 4.18 14.50 -0.94
N ILE A 63 3.43 14.93 -1.94
CA ILE A 63 2.12 14.35 -2.27
C ILE A 63 2.04 14.07 -3.77
N SER A 64 1.45 12.94 -4.11
CA SER A 64 1.08 12.52 -5.44
C SER A 64 -0.43 12.40 -5.48
N ILE A 65 -1.07 13.15 -6.36
CA ILE A 65 -2.52 13.16 -6.49
C ILE A 65 -2.88 12.46 -7.80
N LYS A 66 -3.72 11.44 -7.69
CA LYS A 66 -4.26 10.68 -8.82
C LYS A 66 -5.78 10.67 -8.76
N SER A 67 -6.43 11.04 -9.86
CA SER A 67 -7.87 10.87 -10.01
C SER A 67 -8.19 9.38 -10.21
N ASP A 68 -9.17 8.86 -9.48
CA ASP A 68 -9.66 7.49 -9.65
C ASP A 68 -11.12 7.49 -10.13
N PRO A 69 -11.34 7.45 -11.47
CA PRO A 69 -12.69 7.46 -12.02
C PRO A 69 -13.47 6.17 -11.75
N THR A 70 -12.81 5.09 -11.30
CA THR A 70 -13.46 3.80 -11.02
C THR A 70 -14.14 3.76 -9.64
N ALA A 71 -13.66 4.58 -8.70
CA ALA A 71 -14.17 4.65 -7.33
C ALA A 71 -15.35 5.64 -7.16
N GLY A 72 -15.55 6.55 -8.11
CA GLY A 72 -16.70 7.45 -8.18
C GLY A 72 -16.37 8.85 -8.68
N GLN A 73 -17.40 9.68 -8.85
CA GLN A 73 -17.23 11.09 -9.20
C GLN A 73 -16.48 11.85 -8.09
N ASP A 74 -15.48 12.63 -8.49
CA ASP A 74 -14.58 13.42 -7.62
C ASP A 74 -13.79 12.59 -6.60
N TRP A 75 -13.48 11.34 -6.96
CA TRP A 75 -12.65 10.46 -6.15
C TRP A 75 -11.17 10.61 -6.48
N TYR A 76 -10.36 10.82 -5.44
CA TYR A 76 -8.92 11.00 -5.57
C TYR A 76 -8.18 10.05 -4.64
N THR A 77 -7.09 9.51 -5.16
CA THR A 77 -6.05 8.80 -4.42
C THR A 77 -4.90 9.77 -4.22
N VAL A 78 -4.67 10.17 -2.97
CA VAL A 78 -3.52 11.01 -2.60
C VAL A 78 -2.54 10.14 -1.84
N LYS A 79 -1.37 9.93 -2.43
CA LYS A 79 -0.26 9.24 -1.76
C LYS A 79 0.78 10.26 -1.35
N GLY A 80 1.44 10.09 -0.23
CA GLY A 80 2.46 11.05 0.15
C GLY A 80 3.31 10.58 1.29
N SER A 81 4.22 11.45 1.71
CA SER A 81 5.11 11.21 2.85
C SER A 81 4.96 12.37 3.83
N ILE A 82 4.76 12.04 5.11
CA ILE A 82 4.83 13.00 6.21
C ILE A 82 6.12 12.84 7.01
N LYS A 83 6.65 13.93 7.57
CA LYS A 83 7.78 13.90 8.51
C LYS A 83 7.40 13.06 9.73
N ASN A 84 8.21 12.07 10.08
CA ASN A 84 7.91 11.22 11.23
C ASN A 84 8.24 11.95 12.55
N PRO A 85 7.25 12.27 13.42
CA PRO A 85 7.48 12.99 14.67
C PRO A 85 8.18 12.13 15.75
N VAL A 86 8.38 10.84 15.48
CA VAL A 86 9.10 9.90 16.35
C VAL A 86 10.56 9.73 15.90
N PHE A 87 10.90 10.12 14.66
CA PHE A 87 12.28 10.02 14.16
C PHE A 87 13.21 10.94 14.96
N GLY A 88 14.24 10.37 15.58
CA GLY A 88 15.22 11.09 16.40
C GLY A 88 14.86 11.26 17.88
N LYS A 89 13.74 10.68 18.36
CA LYS A 89 13.47 10.60 19.80
C LYS A 89 14.30 9.47 20.44
N PRO A 90 14.69 9.61 21.73
CA PRO A 90 15.51 8.61 22.42
C PRO A 90 14.87 7.23 22.51
N ASP A 91 13.54 7.14 22.45
CA ASP A 91 12.76 5.88 22.46
C ASP A 91 12.34 5.39 21.07
N ALA A 92 12.86 5.99 19.99
CA ALA A 92 12.48 5.61 18.63
C ALA A 92 13.12 4.26 18.23
N PRO A 93 12.37 3.36 17.55
CA PRO A 93 12.96 2.18 16.92
C PRO A 93 14.12 2.58 16.00
N LYS A 94 15.25 1.85 16.05
CA LYS A 94 16.45 2.15 15.23
C LYS A 94 16.15 2.16 13.72
N ASP A 95 15.09 1.47 13.31
CA ASP A 95 14.62 1.38 11.92
C ASP A 95 13.41 2.29 11.64
N ALA A 96 13.10 3.24 12.52
CA ALA A 96 12.01 4.19 12.30
C ALA A 96 12.32 5.00 11.03
N PRO A 97 11.46 4.98 10.01
CA PRO A 97 11.70 5.72 8.78
C PRO A 97 11.59 7.22 9.06
N ARG A 98 12.45 8.01 8.40
CA ARG A 98 12.48 9.49 8.47
C ARG A 98 11.15 10.11 8.04
N GLU A 99 10.48 9.44 7.13
CA GLU A 99 9.22 9.84 6.54
C GLU A 99 8.24 8.67 6.63
N LEU A 100 7.02 8.92 7.05
CA LEU A 100 5.94 7.94 7.06
C LEU A 100 5.12 8.12 5.79
N PRO A 101 5.06 7.10 4.91
CA PRO A 101 4.16 7.18 3.78
C PRO A 101 2.73 7.08 4.26
N PHE A 102 1.85 7.87 3.66
CA PHE A 102 0.42 7.83 3.88
C PHE A 102 -0.31 7.69 2.56
N VAL A 103 -1.50 7.12 2.62
CA VAL A 103 -2.43 7.08 1.51
C VAL A 103 -3.79 7.55 1.98
N PHE A 104 -4.38 8.43 1.20
CA PHE A 104 -5.75 8.89 1.34
C PHE A 104 -6.52 8.46 0.09
N ASN A 105 -7.67 7.81 0.30
CA ASN A 105 -8.61 7.46 -0.76
C ASN A 105 -9.96 8.05 -0.41
N GLY A 106 -10.47 8.96 -1.21
CA GLY A 106 -11.78 9.53 -0.97
C GLY A 106 -12.11 10.73 -1.82
N LYS A 107 -13.29 11.30 -1.53
CA LYS A 107 -13.75 12.51 -2.18
C LYS A 107 -12.99 13.73 -1.67
N ILE A 108 -12.45 14.51 -2.60
CA ILE A 108 -11.79 15.78 -2.29
C ILE A 108 -12.60 16.88 -2.97
N SER A 109 -13.10 17.84 -2.19
CA SER A 109 -13.76 19.02 -2.76
C SER A 109 -12.75 19.91 -3.47
N GLU A 110 -13.17 20.65 -4.49
CA GLU A 110 -12.30 21.55 -5.25
C GLU A 110 -11.52 22.54 -4.37
N GLU A 111 -12.16 23.06 -3.32
CA GLU A 111 -11.51 23.96 -2.36
C GLU A 111 -10.30 23.30 -1.67
N ARG A 112 -10.46 22.04 -1.24
CA ARG A 112 -9.38 21.28 -0.60
C ARG A 112 -8.32 20.86 -1.60
N TYR A 113 -8.75 20.52 -2.81
CA TYR A 113 -7.83 20.24 -3.92
C TYR A 113 -6.91 21.42 -4.17
N LYS A 114 -7.47 22.64 -4.27
CA LYS A 114 -6.70 23.88 -4.46
C LYS A 114 -5.71 24.14 -3.33
N VAL A 115 -6.05 23.82 -2.08
CA VAL A 115 -5.12 23.95 -0.95
C VAL A 115 -3.96 22.95 -1.06
N LEU A 116 -4.23 21.72 -1.49
CA LEU A 116 -3.22 20.67 -1.65
C LEU A 116 -2.29 20.94 -2.85
N THR A 117 -2.82 21.49 -3.94
CA THR A 117 -2.07 21.81 -5.18
C THR A 117 -1.58 23.26 -5.24
N ALA A 118 -1.76 24.03 -4.17
CA ALA A 118 -1.31 25.42 -4.12
C ALA A 118 0.21 25.50 -4.32
N GLN A 119 0.67 26.35 -5.24
CA GLN A 119 2.11 26.60 -5.45
C GLN A 119 2.82 27.18 -4.21
N THR A 120 2.06 27.73 -3.26
CA THR A 120 2.57 28.23 -1.98
C THR A 120 2.81 27.11 -0.96
N ALA A 121 2.47 25.86 -1.30
CA ALA A 121 2.67 24.74 -0.42
C ALA A 121 4.16 24.40 -0.26
N PRO A 122 4.63 24.14 0.98
CA PRO A 122 6.01 23.72 1.24
C PRO A 122 6.32 22.27 0.81
N TRP A 123 5.33 21.51 0.34
CA TRP A 123 5.48 20.13 -0.15
C TRP A 123 5.51 20.05 -1.68
N THR A 124 6.19 19.03 -2.21
CA THR A 124 6.21 18.77 -3.66
C THR A 124 4.91 18.09 -4.09
N VAL A 125 4.28 18.58 -5.16
CA VAL A 125 3.05 18.03 -5.75
C VAL A 125 3.39 17.34 -7.07
N GLU A 126 3.10 16.05 -7.18
CA GLU A 126 3.14 15.30 -8.44
C GLU A 126 1.72 14.93 -8.88
N GLU A 127 1.24 15.53 -9.95
CA GLU A 127 -0.06 15.17 -10.53
C GLU A 127 0.12 14.03 -11.54
N THR A 128 -0.52 12.90 -11.28
CA THR A 128 -0.54 11.79 -12.25
C THR A 128 -1.93 11.74 -12.89
N PRO A 129 -2.05 12.01 -14.21
CA PRO A 129 -3.34 11.89 -14.89
C PRO A 129 -3.86 10.45 -14.81
N ALA A 130 -5.18 10.31 -14.72
CA ALA A 130 -5.84 9.02 -14.91
C ALA A 130 -5.65 8.61 -16.37
N GLY A 131 -4.84 7.57 -16.61
CA GLY A 131 -4.66 6.95 -17.93
C GLY A 131 -5.81 6.04 -18.28
#